data_AF-A0A6L4AK13-F1
#
_entry.id   AF-A0A6L4AK13-F1
#
_cell.length_a   1.000
_cell.length_b   1.000
_cell.length_c   1.000
_cell.angle_alpha   90.00
_cell.angle_beta   90.00
_cell.angle_gamma   90.00
#
_symmetry.space_group_name_H-M   'P 1'
#
loop_
_entity.id
_entity.type
_entity.pdbx_description
1 polymer ?
#
loop_
_entity_poly.entity_id
_entity_poly.type
_entity_poly.pdbx_seq_one_letter_code
_entity_poly.pdbx_strand_id
1 'polypeptide(L)'
;MIVNFIDLLKQWPRTVRLLGAILAGAIVIWSLAAVDTSHAHTWLEKYIPGFWAIFAFLAACILIFFAGWFGRSGIQTREDYYDR
;
A
#
# COMPACT_ATOMS: atom_id res chain seq x y z
N MET A 1 20.53 6.07 -0.22
CA MET A 1 20.12 5.16 -1.32
C MET A 1 18.62 5.17 -1.56
N ILE A 2 17.78 5.00 -0.54
CA ILE A 2 16.31 5.11 -0.70
C ILE A 2 15.84 6.56 -0.96
N VAL A 3 16.52 7.55 -0.36
CA VAL A 3 16.23 8.99 -0.56
C VAL A 3 16.41 9.39 -2.02
N ASN A 4 17.54 9.04 -2.64
CA ASN A 4 17.80 9.31 -4.06
C ASN A 4 16.74 8.68 -4.98
N PHE A 5 16.22 7.50 -4.62
CA PHE A 5 15.14 6.85 -5.36
C PHE A 5 13.83 7.61 -5.23
N ILE A 6 13.48 8.06 -4.01
CA ILE A 6 12.31 8.90 -3.77
C ILE A 6 12.43 10.22 -4.55
N ASP A 7 13.62 10.82 -4.58
CA ASP A 7 13.87 12.05 -5.33
C ASP A 7 13.75 11.84 -6.84
N LEU A 8 14.23 10.71 -7.36
CA LEU A 8 14.00 10.31 -8.75
C LEU A 8 12.49 10.20 -9.05
N LEU A 9 11.71 9.55 -8.19
CA LEU A 9 10.25 9.45 -8.38
C LEU A 9 9.57 10.82 -8.35
N LYS A 10 10.03 11.73 -7.48
CA LYS A 10 9.51 13.10 -7.38
C LYS A 10 9.81 13.96 -8.62
N GLN A 11 10.86 13.66 -9.38
CA GLN A 11 11.19 14.38 -10.61
C GLN A 11 10.19 14.10 -11.75
N TRP A 12 9.48 12.96 -11.71
CA TRP A 12 8.56 12.51 -12.77
C TRP A 12 7.14 12.30 -12.24
N PRO A 13 6.51 13.30 -11.59
CA PRO A 13 5.27 13.09 -10.85
C PRO A 13 4.10 12.68 -11.74
N ARG A 14 4.09 13.14 -13.01
CA ARG A 14 3.07 12.73 -14.00
C ARG A 14 3.21 11.26 -14.35
N THR A 15 4.42 10.79 -14.66
CA THR A 15 4.70 9.40 -14.99
C THR A 15 4.37 8.48 -13.82
N VAL A 16 4.77 8.84 -12.61
CA VAL A 16 4.47 8.05 -11.40
C VAL A 16 2.97 7.95 -11.16
N ARG A 17 2.23 9.04 -11.29
CA ARG A 17 0.76 9.01 -11.17
C ARG A 17 0.10 8.17 -12.25
N LEU A 18 0.57 8.27 -13.50
CA LEU A 18 0.03 7.50 -14.61
C LEU A 18 0.28 6.00 -14.39
N LEU A 19 1.51 5.60 -14.07
CA LEU A 19 1.84 4.20 -13.80
C LEU A 19 1.09 3.66 -12.60
N GLY A 20 0.96 4.46 -11.53
CA GLY A 20 0.15 4.11 -10.36
C GLY A 20 -1.33 3.92 -10.71
N ALA A 21 -1.90 4.80 -11.54
CA ALA A 21 -3.28 4.68 -12.00
C ALA A 21 -3.49 3.47 -12.92
N ILE A 22 -2.54 3.18 -13.82
CA ILE A 22 -2.56 1.99 -14.68
C ILE A 22 -2.51 0.72 -13.82
N LEU A 23 -1.60 0.66 -12.85
CA LEU A 23 -1.49 -0.48 -11.94
C LEU A 23 -2.77 -0.68 -11.12
N ALA A 24 -3.34 0.40 -10.58
CA ALA A 24 -4.61 0.34 -9.86
C ALA A 24 -5.74 -0.15 -10.78
N GLY A 25 -5.83 0.36 -12.01
CA GLY A 25 -6.79 -0.10 -13.01
C GLY A 25 -6.62 -1.58 -13.35
N ALA A 26 -5.38 -2.05 -13.52
CA ALA A 26 -5.08 -3.46 -13.78
C ALA A 26 -5.52 -4.35 -12.61
N ILE A 27 -5.30 -3.92 -11.37
CA ILE A 27 -5.74 -4.64 -10.17
C ILE A 27 -7.28 -4.73 -10.12
N VAL A 28 -7.99 -3.64 -10.46
CA VAL A 28 -9.45 -3.65 -10.52
C VAL A 28 -9.97 -4.59 -11.60
N ILE A 29 -9.40 -4.54 -12.80
CA ILE A 29 -9.77 -5.44 -13.91
C ILE A 29 -9.53 -6.89 -13.51
N TRP A 30 -8.35 -7.20 -12.95
CA TRP A 30 -8.03 -8.54 -12.47
C TRP A 30 -9.00 -9.03 -11.39
N SER A 31 -9.34 -8.14 -10.44
CA SER A 31 -10.28 -8.44 -9.36
C SER A 31 -11.68 -8.76 -9.86
N LEU A 32 -12.09 -8.20 -11.01
CA LEU A 32 -13.39 -8.44 -11.61
C LEU A 32 -13.39 -9.67 -12.53
N ALA A 33 -12.31 -9.89 -13.29
CA ALA A 33 -12.27 -10.87 -14.37
C ALA A 33 -11.69 -12.23 -13.97
N ALA A 34 -10.78 -12.26 -12.98
CA ALA A 34 -9.97 -13.45 -12.69
C ALA A 34 -10.07 -13.96 -11.24
N VAL A 35 -10.52 -13.12 -10.30
CA VAL A 35 -10.66 -13.55 -8.89
C VAL A 35 -11.93 -14.36 -8.73
N ASP A 36 -11.78 -15.65 -8.41
CA ASP A 36 -12.90 -16.50 -8.05
C ASP A 36 -13.38 -16.20 -6.62
N THR A 37 -14.66 -15.90 -6.49
CA THR A 37 -15.33 -15.61 -5.20
C THR A 37 -16.24 -16.75 -4.75
N SER A 38 -16.18 -17.92 -5.41
CA SER A 38 -16.97 -19.11 -5.08
C SER A 38 -16.76 -19.60 -3.64
N HIS A 39 -15.56 -19.40 -3.09
CA HIS A 39 -15.17 -19.75 -1.72
C HIS A 39 -15.16 -18.57 -0.75
N ALA A 40 -15.77 -17.43 -1.12
CA ALA A 40 -15.90 -16.29 -0.24
C ALA A 40 -16.67 -16.68 1.03
N HIS A 41 -16.04 -16.54 2.20
CA HIS A 41 -16.63 -16.92 3.48
C HIS A 41 -17.53 -15.80 4.06
N THR A 42 -17.40 -14.58 3.53
CA THR A 42 -18.18 -13.42 3.99
C THR A 42 -18.98 -12.79 2.86
N TRP A 43 -20.09 -12.15 3.22
CA TRP A 43 -20.93 -11.39 2.28
C TRP A 43 -20.12 -10.28 1.58
N LEU A 44 -19.21 -9.62 2.30
CA LEU A 44 -18.37 -8.55 1.77
C LEU A 44 -17.45 -9.04 0.64
N GLU A 45 -16.79 -10.19 0.82
CA GLU A 45 -15.92 -10.80 -0.20
C GLU A 45 -16.68 -11.16 -1.49
N LYS A 46 -17.98 -11.47 -1.38
CA LYS A 46 -18.79 -11.91 -2.51
C LYS A 46 -19.40 -10.76 -3.32
N TYR A 47 -19.76 -9.65 -2.67
CA TYR A 47 -20.55 -8.58 -3.30
C TYR A 47 -19.78 -7.28 -3.50
N ILE A 48 -18.58 -7.13 -2.93
CA ILE A 48 -17.75 -5.95 -3.13
C ILE A 48 -16.67 -6.24 -4.17
N PRO A 49 -16.77 -5.68 -5.39
CA PRO A 49 -15.70 -5.72 -6.36
C PRO A 49 -14.38 -5.21 -5.78
N GLY A 50 -13.30 -5.97 -5.96
CA GLY A 50 -11.98 -5.58 -5.48
C GLY A 50 -11.83 -5.57 -3.96
N PHE A 51 -12.72 -6.25 -3.22
CA PHE A 51 -12.67 -6.35 -1.76
C PHE A 51 -11.26 -6.64 -1.23
N TRP A 52 -10.59 -7.65 -1.78
CA TRP A 52 -9.25 -8.05 -1.35
C TRP A 52 -8.19 -6.97 -1.56
N ALA A 53 -8.25 -6.22 -2.66
CA ALA A 53 -7.33 -5.12 -2.92
C ALA A 53 -7.56 -3.96 -1.94
N ILE A 54 -8.82 -3.62 -1.68
CA ILE A 54 -9.19 -2.58 -0.70
C ILE A 54 -8.76 -3.00 0.70
N PHE A 55 -9.06 -4.23 1.10
CA PHE A 55 -8.68 -4.78 2.39
C PHE A 55 -7.17 -4.77 2.59
N ALA A 56 -6.40 -5.26 1.61
CA ALA A 56 -4.95 -5.26 1.66
C ALA A 56 -4.37 -3.84 1.78
N PHE A 57 -4.92 -2.88 1.01
CA PHE A 57 -4.51 -1.48 1.08
C PHE A 57 -4.78 -0.88 2.47
N LEU A 58 -5.98 -1.07 3.01
CA LEU A 58 -6.34 -0.57 4.33
C LEU A 58 -5.50 -1.22 5.43
N ALA A 59 -5.29 -2.53 5.37
CA ALA A 59 -4.43 -3.25 6.31
C ALA A 59 -3.00 -2.71 6.26
N ALA A 60 -2.44 -2.48 5.07
CA ALA A 60 -1.12 -1.87 4.91
C ALA A 60 -1.06 -0.46 5.50
N CYS A 61 -2.04 0.39 5.24
CA CYS A 61 -2.12 1.72 5.85
C CYS A 61 -2.13 1.63 7.38
N ILE A 62 -3.01 0.80 7.95
CA ILE A 62 -3.11 0.60 9.40
C ILE A 62 -1.76 0.14 9.97
N LEU A 63 -1.11 -0.84 9.35
CA LEU A 63 0.19 -1.33 9.78
C LEU A 63 1.27 -0.24 9.76
N ILE A 64 1.33 0.57 8.70
CA ILE A 64 2.30 1.67 8.59
C ILE A 64 2.09 2.69 9.72
N PHE A 65 0.84 3.13 9.94
CA PHE A 65 0.54 4.11 10.99
C PHE A 65 0.78 3.55 12.38
N PHE A 66 0.35 2.31 12.63
CA PHE A 66 0.55 1.64 13.90
C PHE A 66 2.03 1.41 14.19
N ALA A 67 2.80 0.89 13.24
CA ALA A 67 4.23 0.70 13.39
C ALA A 67 4.96 2.03 13.65
N GLY A 68 4.58 3.10 12.95
CA GLY A 68 5.13 4.43 13.19
C GLY A 68 4.79 4.98 14.58
N TRP A 69 3.55 4.80 15.04
CA TRP A 69 3.14 5.20 16.39
C TRP A 69 3.86 4.39 17.48
N PHE A 70 3.91 3.07 17.32
CA PHE A 70 4.56 2.15 18.24
C PHE A 70 6.07 2.39 18.31
N GLY A 71 6.72 2.64 17.17
CA GLY A 71 8.14 3.01 17.12
C GLY A 71 8.44 4.28 17.93
N ARG A 72 7.62 5.32 17.77
CA ARG A 72 7.73 6.58 18.53
C ARG A 72 7.40 6.44 20.02
N SER A 73 6.78 5.34 20.43
CA SER A 73 6.47 5.07 21.85
C SER A 73 7.68 4.60 22.65
N GLY A 74 8.87 4.55 22.04
CA GLY A 74 10.15 4.37 22.73
C GLY A 74 11.00 3.20 22.24
N ILE A 75 10.61 2.54 21.14
CA ILE A 75 11.34 1.41 20.57
C ILE A 75 12.31 1.86 19.46
N GLN A 76 12.06 3.02 18.83
CA GLN A 76 12.98 3.59 17.86
C GLN A 76 14.17 4.27 18.54
N THR A 77 15.37 3.90 18.10
CA THR A 77 16.59 4.67 18.32
C THR A 77 16.49 6.00 17.57
N ARG A 78 17.07 7.06 18.15
CA ARG A 78 17.10 8.38 17.52
C ARG A 78 17.82 8.32 16.17
N GLU A 79 17.35 9.10 15.19
CA GLU A 79 17.94 9.12 13.86
C GLU A 79 19.41 9.58 13.85
N ASP A 80 19.81 10.38 14.84
CA ASP A 80 21.17 10.92 15.03
C ASP A 80 22.11 10.01 15.84
N TYR A 81 21.71 8.77 16.13
CA TYR A 81 22.48 7.87 17.00
C TYR A 81 23.89 7.57 16.47
N TYR A 82 24.06 7.54 15.14
CA TYR A 82 25.35 7.29 14.47
C TYR A 82 26.04 8.56 13.96
N ASP A 83 25.47 9.75 14.17
CA ASP A 83 26.06 11.03 13.78
C ASP A 83 27.04 11.58 14.84
N ARG A 84 27.46 10.73 15.79
CA ARG A 84 28.43 11.03 16.85
C ARG A 84 29.75 10.30 16.62
#